data_AF-A0A4S9VG71-F1
#
_entry.id   AF-A0A4S9VG71-F1
#
_cell.length_a   1.000
_cell.length_b   1.000
_cell.length_c   1.000
_cell.angle_alpha   90.00
_cell.angle_beta   90.00
_cell.angle_gamma   90.00
#
_symmetry.space_group_name_H-M   'P 1'
#
loop_
_entity.id
_entity.type
_entity.pdbx_description
1 polymer ?
#
loop_
_entity_poly.entity_id
_entity_poly.type
_entity_poly.pdbx_seq_one_letter_code
_entity_poly.pdbx_strand_id
1 'polypeptide(L)'
;MSTFDPTSIDLTTASPRDIICYLQLGKNEYNGHLPARISAVFVMLVVSTLGTAFPYIGKQFPRLRIPTVVYLFARYFGSGVIVSTAFIHL
;
A
#
# COMPACT_ATOMS: atom_id res chain seq x y z
N MET A 1 -41.04 -13.82 -21.58
CA MET A 1 -39.90 -13.12 -20.94
C MET A 1 -40.01 -13.37 -19.45
N SER A 2 -39.28 -14.34 -18.94
CA SER A 2 -39.18 -14.61 -17.50
C SER A 2 -38.41 -13.46 -16.85
N THR A 3 -38.99 -12.84 -15.84
CA THR A 3 -38.38 -11.79 -15.02
C THR A 3 -37.17 -12.38 -14.30
N PHE A 4 -35.96 -11.91 -14.64
CA PHE A 4 -34.73 -12.26 -13.95
C PHE A 4 -34.79 -11.73 -12.50
N ASP A 5 -34.72 -12.62 -11.51
CA ASP A 5 -34.68 -12.27 -10.10
C ASP A 5 -33.23 -12.40 -9.57
N PRO A 6 -32.55 -11.28 -9.25
CA PRO A 6 -31.15 -11.28 -8.82
C PRO A 6 -30.92 -11.84 -7.41
N THR A 7 -31.99 -12.09 -6.64
CA THR A 7 -31.91 -12.61 -5.26
C THR A 7 -32.05 -14.13 -5.17
N SER A 8 -32.52 -14.78 -6.25
CA SER A 8 -32.64 -16.23 -6.39
C SER A 8 -32.08 -16.69 -7.74
N ILE A 9 -30.77 -16.97 -7.77
CA ILE A 9 -30.04 -17.24 -9.02
C ILE A 9 -30.13 -18.73 -9.38
N ASP A 10 -30.84 -19.05 -10.45
CA ASP A 10 -30.83 -20.38 -11.07
C ASP A 10 -30.03 -20.33 -12.40
N LEU A 11 -28.80 -20.84 -12.38
CA LEU A 11 -27.82 -20.68 -13.46
C LEU A 11 -28.19 -21.41 -14.76
N THR A 12 -29.19 -22.28 -14.73
CA THR A 12 -29.63 -23.08 -15.87
C THR A 12 -30.65 -22.37 -16.76
N THR A 13 -31.27 -21.29 -16.27
CA THR A 13 -32.30 -20.52 -16.97
C THR A 13 -31.94 -19.05 -17.18
N ALA A 14 -30.92 -18.54 -16.48
CA ALA A 14 -30.46 -17.16 -16.59
C ALA A 14 -29.63 -16.92 -17.87
N SER A 15 -29.85 -15.76 -18.50
CA SER A 15 -29.05 -15.35 -19.65
C SER A 15 -27.69 -14.80 -19.18
N PRO A 16 -26.56 -15.16 -19.83
CA PRO A 16 -25.24 -14.66 -19.43
C PRO A 16 -25.10 -13.12 -19.47
N ARG A 17 -25.91 -12.45 -20.29
CA ARG A 17 -25.90 -10.99 -20.42
C ARG A 17 -26.43 -10.28 -19.18
N ASP A 18 -27.48 -10.84 -18.57
CA ASP A 18 -28.11 -10.25 -17.38
C ASP A 18 -27.20 -10.39 -16.14
N ILE A 19 -26.47 -11.51 -16.05
CA ILE A 19 -25.48 -11.75 -14.99
C ILE A 19 -24.32 -10.74 -15.10
N ILE A 20 -23.80 -10.51 -16.31
CA ILE A 20 -22.73 -9.53 -16.54
C ILE A 20 -23.22 -8.11 -16.22
N CYS A 21 -24.43 -7.76 -16.67
CA CYS A 21 -25.03 -6.45 -16.37
C CYS A 21 -25.16 -6.24 -14.86
N TYR A 22 -25.64 -7.24 -14.11
CA TYR A 22 -25.78 -7.18 -12.66
C TYR A 22 -24.43 -7.08 -11.94
N LEU A 23 -23.42 -7.85 -12.36
CA LEU A 23 -22.07 -7.76 -11.80
C LEU A 23 -21.41 -6.41 -12.07
N GLN A 24 -21.67 -5.81 -13.24
CA GLN A 24 -21.20 -4.46 -13.57
C GLN A 24 -21.97 -3.35 -12.83
N LEU A 25 -23.24 -3.58 -12.52
CA LEU A 25 -24.03 -2.71 -11.62
C LEU A 25 -23.69 -2.93 -10.14
N GLY A 26 -23.03 -4.05 -9.82
CA GLY A 26 -22.54 -4.37 -8.50
C GLY A 26 -21.70 -3.22 -7.98
N LYS A 27 -22.15 -2.63 -6.88
CA LYS A 27 -21.39 -1.58 -6.19
C LYS A 27 -20.03 -2.17 -5.81
N ASN A 28 -18.97 -1.61 -6.37
CA ASN A 28 -17.64 -1.83 -5.82
C ASN A 28 -17.64 -1.26 -4.39
N GLU A 29 -17.17 -2.04 -3.41
CA GLU A 29 -16.94 -1.63 -2.01
C GLU A 29 -15.81 -0.58 -1.96
N TYR A 30 -16.08 0.57 -2.56
CA TYR A 30 -15.16 1.66 -2.66
C TYR A 30 -15.26 2.50 -1.39
N ASN A 31 -14.36 2.22 -0.44
CA ASN A 31 -14.33 2.82 0.89
C ASN A 31 -13.95 4.33 0.90
N GLY A 32 -14.06 5.06 -0.21
CA GLY A 32 -13.81 6.51 -0.23
C GLY A 32 -12.34 6.94 -0.03
N HIS A 33 -11.42 6.02 0.25
CA HIS A 33 -10.04 6.29 0.64
C HIS A 33 -9.03 6.42 -0.53
N LEU A 34 -9.46 6.74 -1.77
CA LEU A 34 -8.53 7.10 -2.88
C LEU A 34 -7.49 8.14 -2.47
N PRO A 35 -7.83 9.28 -1.83
CA PRO A 35 -6.83 10.29 -1.51
C PRO A 35 -5.78 9.78 -0.53
N ALA A 36 -6.12 8.86 0.39
CA ALA A 36 -5.16 8.26 1.31
C ALA A 36 -4.16 7.33 0.60
N ARG A 37 -4.63 6.58 -0.42
CA ARG A 37 -3.72 5.76 -1.27
C ARG A 37 -2.77 6.62 -2.09
N ILE A 38 -3.26 7.73 -2.63
CA ILE A 38 -2.47 8.63 -3.46
C ILE A 38 -1.43 9.38 -2.60
N SER A 39 -1.81 9.86 -1.41
CA SER A 39 -0.89 10.55 -0.51
C SER A 39 0.20 9.63 0.04
N ALA A 40 -0.10 8.33 0.24
CA ALA A 40 0.88 7.34 0.69
C ALA A 40 2.10 7.25 -0.24
N VAL A 41 1.94 7.45 -1.56
CA VAL A 41 3.06 7.42 -2.52
C VAL A 41 4.05 8.55 -2.24
N PHE A 42 3.56 9.77 -2.02
CA PHE A 42 4.41 10.92 -1.71
C PHE A 42 5.11 10.78 -0.36
N VAL A 43 4.40 10.28 0.64
CA VAL A 43 4.96 10.00 1.97
C VAL A 43 6.06 8.94 1.87
N MET A 44 5.81 7.83 1.17
CA MET A 44 6.81 6.78 0.97
C MET A 44 8.03 7.28 0.20
N LEU A 45 7.83 8.15 -0.81
CA LEU A 45 8.93 8.75 -1.56
C LEU A 45 9.80 9.61 -0.62
N VAL A 46 9.20 10.51 0.15
CA VAL A 46 9.94 11.37 1.10
C VAL A 46 10.65 10.53 2.17
N VAL A 47 9.96 9.57 2.79
CA VAL A 47 10.53 8.72 3.84
C VAL A 47 11.64 7.84 3.28
N SER A 48 11.49 7.29 2.07
CA SER A 48 12.51 6.47 1.42
C SER A 48 13.73 7.31 1.02
N THR A 49 13.52 8.50 0.46
CA THR A 49 14.61 9.44 0.14
C THR A 49 15.33 9.86 1.41
N LEU A 50 14.64 10.20 2.49
CA LEU A 50 15.30 10.54 3.76
C LEU A 50 16.03 9.35 4.37
N GLY A 51 15.41 8.17 4.37
CA GLY A 51 16.01 6.94 4.91
C GLY A 51 17.26 6.48 4.16
N THR A 52 17.33 6.72 2.85
CA THR A 52 18.48 6.34 2.01
C THR A 52 19.50 7.47 1.83
N ALA A 53 19.06 8.73 1.73
CA ALA A 53 19.95 9.88 1.56
C ALA A 53 20.79 10.15 2.81
N PHE A 54 20.26 9.88 4.00
CA PHE A 54 20.97 10.16 5.25
C PHE A 54 22.26 9.32 5.44
N PRO A 55 22.25 7.98 5.25
CA PRO A 55 23.49 7.20 5.23
C PRO A 55 24.33 7.46 3.96
N TYR A 56 23.70 7.82 2.83
CA TYR A 56 24.38 8.06 1.56
C TYR A 56 25.21 9.36 1.55
N ILE A 57 24.61 10.49 1.92
CA ILE A 57 25.31 11.77 2.15
C ILE A 57 26.39 11.56 3.21
N GLY A 58 26.10 10.70 4.19
CA GLY A 58 27.04 10.39 5.24
C GLY A 58 28.32 9.69 4.78
N LYS A 59 28.21 8.90 3.71
CA LYS A 59 29.34 8.20 3.09
C LYS A 59 30.05 9.05 2.04
N GLN A 60 29.34 9.95 1.36
CA GLN A 60 29.88 10.72 0.23
C GLN A 60 30.72 11.93 0.63
N PHE A 61 30.58 12.45 1.86
CA PHE A 61 31.40 13.54 2.40
C PHE A 61 32.26 13.09 3.60
N PRO A 62 33.37 12.35 3.39
CA PRO A 62 34.30 11.96 4.46
C PRO A 62 35.03 13.15 5.11
N ARG A 63 34.88 14.37 4.57
CA ARG A 63 35.40 15.63 5.14
C ARG A 63 34.46 16.31 6.14
N LEU A 64 33.16 15.99 6.14
CA LEU A 64 32.29 16.37 7.24
C LEU A 64 32.49 15.31 8.33
N ARG A 65 32.97 15.69 9.51
CA ARG A 65 33.00 14.81 10.69
C ARG A 65 31.56 14.47 11.08
N ILE A 66 31.01 13.43 10.50
CA ILE A 66 29.66 12.99 10.86
C ILE A 66 29.76 12.31 12.22
N PRO A 67 29.04 12.82 13.23
CA PRO A 67 29.08 12.22 14.55
C PRO A 67 28.58 10.78 14.45
N THR A 68 29.39 9.85 14.95
CA THR A 68 29.17 8.39 14.93
C THR A 68 27.74 7.99 15.36
N VAL A 69 27.12 8.79 16.23
CA VAL A 69 25.74 8.66 16.71
C VAL A 69 24.71 8.64 15.59
N VAL A 70 24.87 9.51 14.60
CA VAL A 70 23.91 9.71 13.51
C VAL A 70 23.96 8.54 12.52
N TYR A 71 25.16 8.04 12.25
CA TYR A 71 25.39 6.82 11.45
C TYR A 71 24.85 5.57 12.17
N LEU A 72 25.09 5.45 13.48
CA LEU A 72 24.54 4.36 14.30
C LEU A 72 23.01 4.40 14.31
N PHE A 73 22.41 5.58 14.50
CA PHE A 73 20.96 5.75 14.51
C PHE A 73 20.35 5.29 13.19
N ALA A 74 20.89 5.72 12.05
CA ALA A 74 20.41 5.28 10.74
C ALA A 74 20.51 3.75 10.55
N ARG A 75 21.61 3.13 11.00
CA ARG A 75 21.81 1.68 10.92
C ARG A 75 20.83 0.89 11.81
N TYR A 76 20.58 1.35 13.04
CA TYR A 76 19.67 0.67 13.97
C TYR A 76 18.19 0.95 13.68
N PHE A 77 17.87 2.12 13.13
CA PHE A 77 16.51 2.48 12.75
C PHE A 77 15.95 1.52 11.67
N GLY A 78 16.77 1.21 10.65
CA GLY A 78 16.38 0.26 9.59
C GLY A 78 16.06 -1.13 10.13
N SER A 79 16.89 -1.67 11.03
CA SER A 79 16.61 -2.97 11.66
C SER A 79 15.35 -2.94 12.54
N GLY A 80 15.09 -1.84 13.26
CA GLY A 80 13.92 -1.71 14.13
C GLY A 80 12.59 -1.75 13.37
N VAL A 81 12.51 -1.06 12.22
CA VAL A 81 11.29 -1.07 11.38
C VAL A 81 10.99 -2.46 10.83
N ILE A 82 12.01 -3.20 10.39
CA ILE A 82 11.86 -4.56 9.88
C ILE A 82 11.34 -5.49 10.99
N VAL A 83 11.93 -5.43 12.18
CA VAL A 83 11.50 -6.22 13.34
C VAL A 83 10.06 -5.87 13.74
N SER A 84 9.71 -4.59 13.82
CA SER A 84 8.37 -4.15 14.18
C SER A 84 7.31 -4.63 13.17
N THR A 85 7.63 -4.59 11.88
CA THR A 85 6.73 -5.11 10.82
C THR A 85 6.54 -6.62 10.95
N ALA A 86 7.59 -7.37 11.27
CA ALA A 86 7.52 -8.82 11.46
C ALA A 86 6.60 -9.19 12.63
N PHE A 87 6.63 -8.44 13.73
CA PHE A 87 5.76 -8.68 14.89
C PHE A 87 4.28 -8.38 14.62
N ILE A 88 3.97 -7.37 13.80
CA ILE A 88 2.57 -7.08 13.46
C ILE A 88 1.96 -8.17 12.57
N HIS A 89 2.79 -8.89 11.80
CA HIS A 89 2.35 -9.95 10.89
C HIS A 89 2.28 -11.36 11.53
N LEU A 90 2.76 -11.54 12.77
CA LEU A 90 2.81 -12.82 13.48
C LEU A 90 1.71 -12.87 14.55
#